data_AF-A0A3B9QHJ8-F1
#
_entry.id   AF-A0A3B9QHJ8-F1
#
_cell.length_a   1.000
_cell.length_b   1.000
_cell.length_c   1.000
_cell.angle_alpha   90.00
_cell.angle_beta   90.00
_cell.angle_gamma   90.00
#
_symmetry.space_group_name_H-M   'P 1'
#
loop_
_entity.id
_entity.type
_entity.pdbx_description
1 polymer ?
#
loop_
_entity_poly.entity_id
_entity_poly.type
_entity_poly.pdbx_seq_one_letter_code
_entity_poly.pdbx_strand_id
1 'polypeptide(L)'
;MSEAVVPPRALWVPFPLGRPLGAVNDPDFQKNVLRRALGLLDTAVEPTIEEYAVETPDDGLSENWACPVNLSSATSDSLSERLLAEVAMLRPWAIETRHQRGRTLFGVTGAGEDQVDDVARALATIADSGDVISEPLVNGISWTFEMPLLLRHMADDLRTFYHEAVAAQPGESAPNHDALNQWIFSETVLGETLLLVADGLTQASDVPMAQLVRGLLIPEGYYKGGSAFPEEVNLAIDP
;
A
#
# COMPACT_ATOMS: atom_id res chain seq x y z
N MET A 1 7.85 -12.20 10.97
CA MET A 1 6.41 -12.24 11.29
C MET A 1 5.85 -13.67 11.26
N SER A 2 6.05 -14.45 10.19
CA SER A 2 5.53 -15.82 10.10
C SER A 2 5.99 -16.73 11.25
N GLU A 3 7.24 -16.61 11.71
CA GLU A 3 7.72 -17.37 12.87
C GLU A 3 6.94 -17.08 14.15
N ALA A 4 6.57 -15.82 14.38
CA ALA A 4 5.88 -15.38 15.59
C ALA A 4 4.45 -15.95 15.73
N VAL A 5 3.81 -16.29 14.61
CA VAL A 5 2.44 -16.85 14.59
C VAL A 5 2.40 -18.37 14.49
N VAL A 6 3.57 -19.04 14.45
CA VAL A 6 3.74 -20.51 14.46
C VAL A 6 2.72 -21.21 13.54
N PRO A 7 2.75 -20.93 12.22
CA PRO A 7 1.78 -21.48 11.30
C PRO A 7 1.90 -23.00 11.24
N PRO A 8 0.79 -23.73 11.08
CA PRO A 8 0.84 -25.19 11.01
C PRO A 8 1.71 -25.66 9.85
N ARG A 9 1.68 -24.96 8.71
CA ARG A 9 2.51 -25.19 7.53
C ARG A 9 2.69 -23.87 6.78
N ALA A 10 3.93 -23.53 6.43
CA ALA A 10 4.21 -22.40 5.54
C ALA A 10 5.39 -22.73 4.63
N LEU A 11 5.30 -22.28 3.37
CA LEU A 11 6.45 -22.22 2.48
C LEU A 11 6.92 -20.77 2.45
N TRP A 12 8.14 -20.52 2.92
CA TRP A 12 8.80 -19.22 2.80
C TRP A 12 9.40 -19.08 1.40
N VAL A 13 9.16 -17.96 0.73
CA VAL A 13 9.63 -17.72 -0.65
C VAL A 13 10.38 -16.39 -0.73
N PRO A 14 11.50 -16.31 -1.48
CA PRO A 14 12.27 -15.07 -1.67
C PRO A 14 11.66 -14.17 -2.76
N PHE A 15 10.32 -14.06 -2.82
CA PHE A 15 9.64 -13.38 -3.93
C PHE A 15 9.17 -11.99 -3.52
N PRO A 16 8.99 -11.06 -4.49
CA PRO A 16 8.38 -9.76 -4.21
C PRO A 16 7.00 -9.91 -3.54
N LEU A 17 6.70 -9.02 -2.60
CA LEU A 17 5.41 -9.00 -1.91
C LEU A 17 4.27 -8.88 -2.93
N GLY A 18 3.22 -9.70 -2.76
CA GLY A 18 2.10 -9.79 -3.70
C GLY A 18 2.34 -10.72 -4.88
N ARG A 19 3.51 -11.36 -5.00
CA ARG A 19 3.81 -12.40 -6.01
C ARG A 19 4.23 -13.72 -5.35
N PRO A 20 3.38 -14.33 -4.49
CA PRO A 20 3.76 -15.54 -3.75
C PRO A 20 4.04 -16.77 -4.62
N LEU A 21 3.72 -16.72 -5.92
CA LEU A 21 3.98 -17.79 -6.88
C LEU A 21 5.11 -17.48 -7.87
N GLY A 22 5.79 -16.33 -7.72
CA GLY A 22 6.87 -15.88 -8.60
C GLY A 22 6.41 -15.11 -9.84
N ALA A 23 7.23 -15.16 -10.90
CA ALA A 23 7.06 -14.36 -12.11
C ALA A 23 5.71 -14.60 -12.82
N VAL A 24 5.17 -13.55 -13.45
CA VAL A 24 3.94 -13.62 -14.23
C VAL A 24 4.20 -14.38 -15.53
N ASN A 25 3.20 -15.15 -16.01
CA ASN A 25 3.28 -15.96 -17.23
C ASN A 25 4.34 -17.08 -17.23
N ASP A 26 4.85 -17.49 -16.06
CA ASP A 26 5.64 -18.70 -15.91
C ASP A 26 4.84 -19.81 -15.20
N PRO A 27 3.99 -20.56 -15.92
CA PRO A 27 3.12 -21.55 -15.31
C PRO A 27 3.90 -22.73 -14.71
N ASP A 28 5.09 -23.05 -15.22
CA ASP A 28 5.86 -24.18 -14.74
C ASP A 28 6.56 -23.86 -13.42
N PHE A 29 7.11 -22.64 -13.30
CA PHE A 29 7.62 -22.11 -12.03
C PHE A 29 6.51 -22.01 -10.98
N GLN A 30 5.38 -21.37 -11.32
CA GLN A 30 4.25 -21.21 -10.40
C GLN A 30 3.71 -22.57 -9.91
N LYS A 31 3.58 -23.56 -10.81
CA LYS A 31 3.19 -24.92 -10.42
C LYS A 31 4.26 -25.59 -9.56
N ASN A 32 5.54 -25.31 -9.75
CA ASN A 32 6.60 -25.83 -8.90
C ASN A 32 6.47 -25.31 -7.46
N VAL A 33 6.29 -24.00 -7.29
CA VAL A 33 6.03 -23.36 -5.99
C VAL A 33 4.81 -24.00 -5.31
N LEU A 34 3.70 -24.15 -6.04
CA LEU A 34 2.49 -24.79 -5.52
C LEU A 34 2.74 -26.25 -5.10
N ARG A 35 3.47 -27.03 -5.89
CA ARG A 35 3.78 -28.42 -5.52
C ARG A 35 4.63 -28.49 -4.25
N ARG A 36 5.58 -27.57 -4.05
CA ARG A 36 6.35 -27.48 -2.80
C ARG A 36 5.46 -27.13 -1.61
N ALA A 37 4.64 -26.09 -1.76
CA ALA A 37 3.74 -25.66 -0.69
C ALA A 37 2.74 -26.77 -0.31
N LEU A 38 2.15 -27.44 -1.30
CA LEU A 38 1.21 -28.54 -1.06
C LEU A 38 1.89 -29.81 -0.56
N GLY A 39 3.16 -30.04 -0.92
CA GLY A 39 3.94 -31.18 -0.43
C GLY A 39 4.10 -31.18 1.10
N LEU A 40 4.05 -30.01 1.74
CA LEU A 40 4.04 -29.88 3.19
C LEU A 40 2.85 -30.58 3.85
N LEU A 41 1.75 -30.83 3.13
CA LEU A 41 0.62 -31.60 3.65
C LEU A 41 1.03 -33.04 3.99
N ASP A 42 1.96 -33.61 3.22
CA ASP A 42 2.44 -34.98 3.39
C ASP A 42 3.68 -35.06 4.30
N THR A 43 4.53 -34.03 4.28
CA THR A 43 5.84 -34.05 4.96
C THR A 43 5.84 -33.41 6.35
N ALA A 44 5.03 -32.37 6.58
CA ALA A 44 5.03 -31.64 7.84
C ALA A 44 4.13 -32.33 8.90
N VAL A 45 4.77 -32.90 9.91
CA VAL A 45 4.13 -33.56 11.07
C VAL A 45 3.96 -32.64 12.28
N GLU A 46 4.61 -31.48 12.27
CA GLU A 46 4.56 -30.43 13.28
C GLU A 46 4.57 -29.04 12.59
N PRO A 47 4.29 -27.93 13.29
CA PRO A 47 4.38 -26.59 12.71
C PRO A 47 5.71 -26.37 11.99
N THR A 48 5.65 -26.23 10.67
CA THR A 48 6.84 -26.21 9.80
C THR A 48 6.81 -25.01 8.88
N ILE A 49 7.95 -24.31 8.80
CA ILE A 49 8.24 -23.30 7.78
C ILE A 49 9.38 -23.86 6.93
N GLU A 50 9.11 -24.20 5.67
CA GLU A 50 10.12 -24.67 4.72
C GLU A 50 10.56 -23.52 3.80
N GLU A 51 11.86 -23.39 3.53
CA GLU A 51 12.39 -22.40 2.60
C GLU A 51 12.36 -22.90 1.15
N TYR A 52 11.83 -22.07 0.26
CA TYR A 52 11.89 -22.28 -1.17
C TYR A 52 13.19 -21.69 -1.73
N ALA A 53 14.15 -22.55 -2.03
CA ALA A 53 15.51 -22.15 -2.41
C ALA A 53 15.68 -21.61 -3.85
N VAL A 54 14.61 -21.49 -4.64
CA VAL A 54 14.70 -21.05 -6.04
C VAL A 54 14.22 -19.61 -6.14
N GLU A 55 15.09 -18.74 -6.62
CA GLU A 55 14.76 -17.34 -6.94
C GLU A 55 13.76 -17.24 -8.10
N THR A 56 13.00 -16.15 -8.16
CA THR A 56 12.14 -15.93 -9.33
C THR A 56 13.00 -15.66 -10.56
N PRO A 57 12.56 -16.09 -11.76
CA PRO A 57 13.08 -15.53 -13.00
C PRO A 57 12.94 -14.00 -13.00
N ASP A 58 13.83 -13.31 -13.71
CA ASP A 58 13.72 -11.87 -13.95
C ASP A 58 12.36 -11.58 -14.60
N ASP A 59 11.56 -10.74 -13.94
CA ASP A 59 10.21 -10.40 -14.35
C ASP A 59 10.14 -9.11 -15.19
N GLY A 60 11.30 -8.59 -15.60
CA GLY A 60 11.42 -7.37 -16.41
C GLY A 60 11.05 -6.10 -15.65
N LEU A 61 10.97 -6.18 -14.32
CA LEU A 61 10.75 -5.03 -13.46
C LEU A 61 12.08 -4.39 -13.10
N SER A 62 12.10 -3.06 -13.03
CA SER A 62 13.33 -2.33 -12.70
C SER A 62 13.35 -1.93 -11.23
N GLU A 63 14.42 -2.29 -10.53
CA GLU A 63 14.81 -1.71 -9.23
C GLU A 63 15.24 -0.25 -9.37
N ASN A 64 15.90 0.10 -10.49
CA ASN A 64 16.34 1.46 -10.80
C ASN A 64 15.25 2.23 -11.57
N TRP A 65 13.98 2.06 -11.18
CA TRP A 65 12.87 2.77 -11.80
C TRP A 65 12.74 4.17 -11.20
N ALA A 66 12.49 5.15 -12.07
CA ALA A 66 12.10 6.49 -11.68
C ALA A 66 10.81 6.86 -12.43
N CYS A 67 9.91 7.58 -11.75
CA CYS A 67 8.70 8.06 -12.40
C CYS A 67 9.06 9.02 -13.54
N PRO A 68 8.64 8.74 -14.80
CA PRO A 68 8.97 9.57 -15.96
C PRO A 68 8.24 10.91 -15.93
N VAL A 69 7.18 11.03 -15.12
CA VAL A 69 6.47 12.27 -14.89
C VAL A 69 7.22 13.06 -13.83
N ASN A 70 7.71 14.24 -14.21
CA ASN A 70 8.31 15.16 -13.27
C ASN A 70 7.23 15.76 -12.35
N LEU A 71 7.08 15.19 -11.15
CA LEU A 71 6.15 15.65 -10.11
C LEU A 71 6.70 16.86 -9.35
N SER A 72 7.34 17.81 -10.04
CA SER A 72 7.93 18.97 -9.37
C SER A 72 6.87 19.63 -8.49
N SER A 73 7.15 19.69 -7.18
CA SER A 73 6.18 20.21 -6.23
C SER A 73 5.78 21.63 -6.62
N ALA A 74 4.49 21.89 -6.68
CA ALA A 74 4.00 23.27 -6.78
C ALA A 74 4.66 24.07 -5.65
N THR A 75 5.09 25.30 -5.93
CA THR A 75 5.75 26.20 -4.97
C THR A 75 4.78 26.78 -3.93
N SER A 76 3.77 26.01 -3.52
CA SER A 76 2.80 26.38 -2.51
C SER A 76 3.23 25.86 -1.14
N ASP A 77 3.01 26.65 -0.11
CA ASP A 77 3.19 26.23 1.28
C ASP A 77 2.05 25.31 1.77
N SER A 78 0.91 25.26 1.06
CA SER A 78 -0.22 24.41 1.43
C SER A 78 -0.01 22.97 0.95
N LEU A 79 -0.05 22.02 1.89
CA LEU A 79 0.01 20.58 1.59
C LEU A 79 -1.13 20.17 0.64
N SER A 80 -2.34 20.67 0.89
CA SER A 80 -3.51 20.37 0.05
C SER A 80 -3.34 20.84 -1.39
N GLU A 81 -2.80 22.04 -1.62
CA GLU A 81 -2.56 22.57 -2.97
C GLU A 81 -1.46 21.78 -3.69
N ARG A 82 -0.39 21.42 -2.98
CA ARG A 82 0.69 20.59 -3.53
C ARG A 82 0.19 19.20 -3.91
N LEU A 83 -0.60 18.56 -3.06
CA LEU A 83 -1.15 17.22 -3.32
C LEU A 83 -2.14 17.24 -4.49
N LEU A 84 -3.00 18.26 -4.57
CA LEU A 84 -3.92 18.42 -5.69
C LEU A 84 -3.19 18.68 -7.02
N ALA A 85 -2.10 19.45 -7.00
CA ALA A 85 -1.26 19.66 -8.18
C ALA A 85 -0.61 18.33 -8.64
N GLU A 86 -0.11 17.52 -7.70
CA GLU A 86 0.45 16.20 -7.98
C GLU A 86 -0.61 15.25 -8.58
N VAL A 87 -1.79 15.18 -7.98
CA VAL A 87 -2.94 14.40 -8.50
C VAL A 87 -3.33 14.86 -9.91
N ALA A 88 -3.33 16.17 -10.17
CA ALA A 88 -3.64 16.73 -11.49
C ALA A 88 -2.63 16.30 -12.57
N MET A 89 -1.34 16.21 -12.22
CA MET A 89 -0.28 15.74 -13.15
C MET A 89 -0.45 14.26 -13.50
N LEU A 90 -0.92 13.44 -12.56
CA LEU A 90 -1.11 11.99 -12.76
C LEU A 90 -2.44 11.63 -13.44
N ARG A 91 -3.45 12.50 -13.37
CA ARG A 91 -4.80 12.23 -13.85
C ARG A 91 -4.90 11.74 -15.30
N PRO A 92 -4.20 12.32 -16.29
CA PRO A 92 -4.32 11.86 -17.68
C PRO A 92 -3.94 10.39 -17.84
N TRP A 93 -2.91 9.94 -17.11
CA TRP A 93 -2.45 8.55 -17.14
C TRP A 93 -3.42 7.61 -16.44
N ALA A 94 -3.98 8.02 -15.29
CA ALA A 94 -4.99 7.22 -14.60
C ALA A 94 -6.25 7.03 -15.48
N ILE A 95 -6.69 8.09 -16.18
CA ILE A 95 -7.81 8.01 -17.14
C ILE A 95 -7.49 7.03 -18.26
N GLU A 96 -6.27 7.06 -18.82
CA GLU A 96 -5.86 6.14 -19.88
C GLU A 96 -5.91 4.68 -19.40
N THR A 97 -5.36 4.37 -18.22
CA THR A 97 -5.46 3.04 -17.63
C THR A 97 -6.91 2.59 -17.44
N ARG A 98 -7.79 3.47 -16.94
CA ARG A 98 -9.21 3.18 -16.76
C ARG A 98 -9.90 2.91 -18.08
N HIS A 99 -9.60 3.68 -19.12
CA HIS A 99 -10.14 3.47 -20.47
C HIS A 99 -9.70 2.11 -21.03
N GLN A 100 -8.43 1.74 -20.89
CA GLN A 100 -7.92 0.44 -21.35
C GLN A 100 -8.51 -0.75 -20.56
N ARG A 101 -8.72 -0.60 -19.26
CA ARG A 101 -9.22 -1.67 -18.38
C ARG A 101 -10.74 -1.74 -18.28
N GLY A 102 -11.45 -0.67 -18.65
CA GLY A 102 -12.90 -0.52 -18.50
C GLY A 102 -13.40 -0.45 -17.05
N ARG A 103 -12.50 -0.24 -16.07
CA ARG A 103 -12.82 -0.14 -14.64
C ARG A 103 -11.73 0.60 -13.87
N THR A 104 -12.09 1.11 -12.70
CA THR A 104 -11.18 1.61 -11.66
C THR A 104 -11.25 0.72 -10.41
N LEU A 105 -10.17 0.70 -9.62
CA LEU A 105 -10.20 0.11 -8.27
C LEU A 105 -10.32 1.18 -7.17
N PHE A 106 -10.27 2.47 -7.54
CA PHE A 106 -10.57 3.60 -6.65
C PHE A 106 -12.05 3.61 -6.25
N GLY A 107 -12.32 3.95 -4.99
CA GLY A 107 -13.66 4.22 -4.46
C GLY A 107 -14.04 3.34 -3.27
N VAL A 108 -13.08 2.64 -2.65
CA VAL A 108 -13.36 1.78 -1.49
C VAL A 108 -13.91 2.60 -0.32
N THR A 109 -13.53 3.88 -0.21
CA THR A 109 -14.03 4.81 0.81
C THR A 109 -15.51 5.19 0.62
N GLY A 110 -16.12 4.89 -0.52
CA GLY A 110 -17.44 5.40 -0.92
C GLY A 110 -17.39 6.64 -1.81
N ALA A 111 -16.20 7.16 -2.11
CA ALA A 111 -15.99 8.22 -3.09
C ALA A 111 -16.21 7.72 -4.53
N GLY A 112 -16.85 8.55 -5.37
CA GLY A 112 -16.98 8.33 -6.80
C GLY A 112 -15.67 8.50 -7.57
N GLU A 113 -15.60 7.97 -8.79
CA GLU A 113 -14.37 7.97 -9.61
C GLU A 113 -13.86 9.38 -9.97
N ASP A 114 -14.75 10.37 -9.94
CA ASP A 114 -14.51 11.79 -10.19
C ASP A 114 -14.15 12.59 -8.92
N GLN A 115 -14.23 11.97 -7.74
CA GLN A 115 -14.00 12.60 -6.43
C GLN A 115 -12.59 12.37 -5.87
N VAL A 116 -11.62 12.02 -6.72
CA VAL A 116 -10.21 11.83 -6.32
C VAL A 116 -9.65 13.08 -5.63
N ASP A 117 -10.00 14.27 -6.12
CA ASP A 117 -9.55 15.54 -5.54
C ASP A 117 -10.13 15.80 -4.16
N ASP A 118 -11.34 15.33 -3.93
CA ASP A 118 -12.01 15.52 -2.64
C ASP A 118 -11.40 14.59 -1.59
N VAL A 119 -11.07 13.35 -1.94
CA VAL A 119 -10.33 12.42 -1.06
C VAL A 119 -8.93 12.95 -0.78
N ALA A 120 -8.21 13.44 -1.81
CA ALA A 120 -6.88 14.03 -1.65
C ALA A 120 -6.91 15.26 -0.73
N ARG A 121 -7.84 16.19 -0.96
CA ARG A 121 -8.00 17.39 -0.14
C ARG A 121 -8.38 17.05 1.30
N ALA A 122 -9.28 16.10 1.50
CA ALA A 122 -9.66 15.65 2.84
C ALA A 122 -8.48 15.06 3.60
N LEU A 123 -7.70 14.18 2.96
CA LEU A 123 -6.52 13.56 3.58
C LEU A 123 -5.44 14.60 3.92
N ALA A 124 -5.16 15.54 3.02
CA ALA A 124 -4.22 16.64 3.27
C ALA A 124 -4.70 17.56 4.40
N THR A 125 -6.00 17.84 4.49
CA THR A 125 -6.58 18.65 5.59
C THR A 125 -6.41 17.95 6.93
N ILE A 126 -6.61 16.63 6.98
CA ILE A 126 -6.38 15.81 8.18
C ILE A 126 -4.89 15.79 8.55
N ALA A 127 -4.01 15.64 7.56
CA ALA A 127 -2.56 15.68 7.76
C ALA A 127 -2.10 17.03 8.36
N ASP A 128 -2.60 18.14 7.84
CA ASP A 128 -2.28 19.49 8.32
C ASP A 128 -2.83 19.77 9.73
N SER A 129 -4.03 19.26 10.05
CA SER A 129 -4.68 19.50 11.34
C SER A 129 -4.24 18.53 12.44
N GLY A 130 -3.79 17.33 12.06
CA GLY A 130 -3.57 16.21 12.98
C GLY A 130 -4.87 15.56 13.49
N ASP A 131 -6.04 15.96 12.99
CA ASP A 131 -7.34 15.45 13.44
C ASP A 131 -7.66 14.10 12.76
N VAL A 132 -7.13 13.03 13.35
CA VAL A 132 -7.29 11.66 12.87
C VAL A 132 -8.52 10.95 13.44
N ILE A 133 -9.44 11.68 14.08
CA ILE A 133 -10.63 11.12 14.74
C ILE A 133 -11.94 11.69 14.21
N SER A 134 -11.95 12.94 13.73
CA SER A 134 -13.15 13.53 13.15
C SER A 134 -13.34 13.09 11.70
N GLU A 135 -14.57 12.70 11.35
CA GLU A 135 -14.93 12.39 9.98
C GLU A 135 -14.83 13.66 9.10
N PRO A 136 -14.15 13.60 7.93
CA PRO A 136 -14.02 14.76 7.06
C PRO A 136 -15.36 15.13 6.42
N LEU A 137 -15.73 16.41 6.50
CA LEU A 137 -16.95 16.95 5.91
C LEU A 137 -16.74 17.24 4.42
N VAL A 138 -17.13 16.29 3.57
CA VAL A 138 -17.05 16.41 2.11
C VAL A 138 -18.44 16.25 1.50
N ASN A 139 -18.86 17.25 0.71
CA ASN A 139 -20.16 17.22 0.05
C ASN A 139 -20.22 16.11 -1.00
N GLY A 140 -21.27 15.29 -0.95
CA GLY A 140 -21.52 14.27 -1.96
C GLY A 140 -20.70 12.98 -1.77
N ILE A 141 -20.02 12.80 -0.64
CA ILE A 141 -19.42 11.52 -0.26
C ILE A 141 -20.11 11.01 0.99
N SER A 142 -20.57 9.76 0.94
CA SER A 142 -21.00 9.01 2.12
C SER A 142 -19.89 8.02 2.44
N TRP A 143 -19.09 8.32 3.46
CA TRP A 143 -17.96 7.47 3.83
C TRP A 143 -18.43 6.07 4.25
N THR A 144 -17.74 5.05 3.77
CA THR A 144 -18.08 3.64 4.02
C THR A 144 -17.53 3.15 5.36
N PHE A 145 -16.51 3.81 5.89
CA PHE A 145 -15.78 3.41 7.08
C PHE A 145 -15.76 4.55 8.11
N GLU A 146 -15.75 4.18 9.40
CA GLU A 146 -15.59 5.12 10.50
C GLU A 146 -14.11 5.45 10.74
N MET A 147 -13.83 6.56 11.43
CA MET A 147 -12.48 6.93 11.88
C MET A 147 -12.01 6.01 13.02
N PRO A 148 -10.71 5.66 13.10
CA PRO A 148 -9.63 6.06 12.18
C PRO A 148 -9.50 5.14 10.95
N LEU A 149 -10.30 4.07 10.81
CA LEU A 149 -10.17 3.08 9.73
C LEU A 149 -10.37 3.70 8.33
N LEU A 150 -11.19 4.76 8.23
CA LEU A 150 -11.34 5.54 7.01
C LEU A 150 -9.99 6.01 6.44
N LEU A 151 -9.02 6.40 7.28
CA LEU A 151 -7.71 6.92 6.83
C LEU A 151 -6.92 5.87 6.04
N ARG A 152 -6.95 4.61 6.47
CA ARG A 152 -6.36 3.49 5.73
C ARG A 152 -6.97 3.42 4.33
N HIS A 153 -8.30 3.50 4.25
CA HIS A 153 -9.01 3.34 3.00
C HIS A 153 -8.88 4.56 2.07
N MET A 154 -8.76 5.77 2.60
CA MET A 154 -8.39 6.96 1.84
C MET A 154 -7.00 6.80 1.22
N ALA A 155 -6.04 6.26 1.97
CA ALA A 155 -4.72 5.95 1.45
C ALA A 155 -4.74 4.82 0.41
N ASP A 156 -5.54 3.78 0.60
CA ASP A 156 -5.72 2.71 -0.40
C ASP A 156 -6.29 3.27 -1.71
N ASP A 157 -7.30 4.15 -1.63
CA ASP A 157 -7.89 4.80 -2.80
C ASP A 157 -6.85 5.69 -3.52
N LEU A 158 -6.14 6.56 -2.81
CA LEU A 158 -5.14 7.42 -3.44
C LEU A 158 -3.95 6.62 -3.99
N ARG A 159 -3.44 5.62 -3.28
CA ARG A 159 -2.40 4.72 -3.83
C ARG A 159 -2.87 3.99 -5.08
N THR A 160 -4.14 3.55 -5.09
CA THR A 160 -4.75 2.95 -6.27
C THR A 160 -4.77 3.90 -7.45
N PHE A 161 -5.13 5.16 -7.26
CA PHE A 161 -5.06 6.19 -8.30
C PHE A 161 -3.62 6.37 -8.83
N TYR A 162 -2.62 6.35 -7.95
CA TYR A 162 -1.20 6.47 -8.35
C TYR A 162 -0.75 5.24 -9.15
N HIS A 163 -1.14 4.04 -8.73
CA HIS A 163 -0.87 2.80 -9.47
C HIS A 163 -1.56 2.75 -10.83
N GLU A 164 -2.79 3.28 -10.93
CA GLU A 164 -3.47 3.44 -12.20
C GLU A 164 -2.71 4.41 -13.11
N ALA A 165 -2.19 5.52 -12.58
CA ALA A 165 -1.38 6.43 -13.36
C ALA A 165 -0.09 5.77 -13.86
N VAL A 166 0.66 5.08 -13.00
CA VAL A 166 1.90 4.39 -13.37
C VAL A 166 1.67 3.31 -14.44
N ALA A 167 0.52 2.63 -14.43
CA ALA A 167 0.24 1.53 -15.35
C ALA A 167 0.11 1.92 -16.83
N ALA A 168 -0.25 3.17 -17.14
CA ALA A 168 -0.32 3.69 -18.52
C ALA A 168 0.78 4.71 -18.83
N GLN A 169 1.69 4.98 -17.90
CA GLN A 169 2.78 5.93 -18.11
C GLN A 169 3.79 5.42 -19.16
N PRO A 170 4.44 6.33 -19.90
CA PRO A 170 5.47 5.97 -20.87
C PRO A 170 6.77 5.56 -20.17
N GLY A 171 7.28 4.36 -20.42
CA GLY A 171 8.55 3.90 -19.87
C GLY A 171 8.92 2.51 -20.36
N GLU A 172 10.20 2.17 -20.36
CA GLU A 172 10.68 0.86 -20.86
C GLU A 172 10.40 -0.30 -19.91
N SER A 173 10.23 -0.03 -18.61
CA SER A 173 10.03 -1.05 -17.57
C SER A 173 9.08 -0.57 -16.48
N ALA A 174 8.18 -1.44 -16.03
CA ALA A 174 7.36 -1.18 -14.85
C ALA A 174 8.22 -1.25 -13.56
N PRO A 175 7.89 -0.47 -12.51
CA PRO A 175 8.58 -0.59 -11.23
C PRO A 175 8.32 -1.94 -10.57
N ASN A 176 9.31 -2.44 -9.84
CA ASN A 176 9.05 -3.48 -8.85
C ASN A 176 8.39 -2.89 -7.59
N HIS A 177 8.05 -3.75 -6.62
CA HIS A 177 7.36 -3.33 -5.40
C HIS A 177 8.15 -2.29 -4.60
N ASP A 178 9.46 -2.50 -4.47
CA ASP A 178 10.34 -1.65 -3.67
C ASP A 178 10.54 -0.29 -4.31
N ALA A 179 10.78 -0.23 -5.62
CA ALA A 179 10.90 1.02 -6.37
C ALA A 179 9.59 1.82 -6.32
N LEU A 180 8.44 1.15 -6.39
CA LEU A 180 7.12 1.79 -6.32
C LEU A 180 6.85 2.38 -4.93
N ASN A 181 7.17 1.64 -3.87
CA ASN A 181 7.07 2.15 -2.49
C ASN A 181 8.08 3.29 -2.25
N GLN A 182 9.31 3.14 -2.72
CA GLN A 182 10.35 4.15 -2.61
C GLN A 182 9.89 5.46 -3.23
N TRP A 183 9.36 5.40 -4.44
CA TRP A 183 8.80 6.56 -5.12
C TRP A 183 7.63 7.17 -4.33
N ILE A 184 6.60 6.39 -3.98
CA ILE A 184 5.45 6.91 -3.23
C ILE A 184 5.89 7.57 -1.93
N PHE A 185 6.63 6.87 -1.07
CA PHE A 185 6.89 7.34 0.29
C PHE A 185 8.06 8.32 0.40
N SER A 186 8.92 8.46 -0.61
CA SER A 186 10.10 9.34 -0.56
C SER A 186 10.08 10.49 -1.56
N GLU A 187 9.29 10.39 -2.63
CA GLU A 187 9.35 11.34 -3.75
C GLU A 187 8.02 12.03 -4.06
N THR A 188 6.91 11.60 -3.44
CA THR A 188 5.57 12.18 -3.68
C THR A 188 5.06 13.01 -2.51
N VAL A 189 4.23 14.00 -2.82
CA VAL A 189 3.45 14.76 -1.82
C VAL A 189 2.42 13.85 -1.14
N LEU A 190 1.89 12.83 -1.83
CA LEU A 190 1.08 11.80 -1.19
C LEU A 190 1.85 11.10 -0.07
N GLY A 191 3.11 10.71 -0.32
CA GLY A 191 3.99 10.10 0.69
C GLY A 191 4.18 10.98 1.92
N GLU A 192 4.49 12.27 1.71
CA GLU A 192 4.58 13.28 2.78
C GLU A 192 3.25 13.38 3.57
N THR A 193 2.13 13.44 2.86
CA THR A 193 0.79 13.51 3.47
C THR A 193 0.52 12.28 4.34
N LEU A 194 0.83 11.09 3.85
CA LEU A 194 0.64 9.84 4.60
C LEU A 194 1.50 9.82 5.87
N LEU A 195 2.76 10.28 5.80
CA LEU A 195 3.65 10.36 6.95
C LEU A 195 3.09 11.27 8.06
N LEU A 196 2.53 12.42 7.69
CA LEU A 196 1.88 13.33 8.65
C LEU A 196 0.62 12.72 9.27
N VAL A 197 -0.21 12.01 8.49
CA VAL A 197 -1.34 11.25 9.04
C VAL A 197 -0.87 10.15 9.99
N ALA A 198 0.22 9.45 9.66
CA ALA A 198 0.81 8.44 10.54
C ALA A 198 1.32 9.07 11.84
N ASP A 199 1.88 10.28 11.82
CA ASP A 199 2.27 11.00 13.03
C ASP A 199 1.06 11.32 13.91
N GLY A 200 -0.05 11.78 13.31
CA GLY A 200 -1.31 11.99 14.02
C GLY A 200 -1.85 10.70 14.67
N LEU A 201 -1.84 9.59 13.94
CA LEU A 201 -2.25 8.27 14.44
C LEU A 201 -1.33 7.76 15.57
N THR A 202 -0.02 8.04 15.48
CA THR A 202 0.93 7.70 16.54
C THR A 202 0.65 8.48 17.81
N GLN A 203 0.34 9.78 17.68
CA GLN A 203 0.01 10.65 18.81
C GLN A 203 -1.33 10.26 19.47
N ALA A 204 -2.30 9.84 18.66
CA ALA A 204 -3.61 9.34 19.11
C ALA A 204 -3.57 7.87 19.59
N SER A 205 -2.47 7.44 20.24
CA SER A 205 -2.26 6.04 20.66
C SER A 205 -3.30 5.50 21.66
N ASP A 206 -4.04 6.37 22.33
CA ASP A 206 -5.16 6.05 23.22
C ASP A 206 -6.48 5.79 22.46
N VAL A 207 -6.56 6.20 21.19
CA VAL A 207 -7.73 5.96 20.34
C VAL A 207 -7.72 4.49 19.87
N PRO A 208 -8.85 3.76 20.03
CA PRO A 208 -8.97 2.41 19.51
C PRO A 208 -8.58 2.32 18.04
N MET A 209 -7.80 1.29 17.69
CA MET A 209 -7.34 1.00 16.32
C MET A 209 -6.31 1.98 15.73
N ALA A 210 -5.98 3.11 16.35
CA ALA A 210 -5.08 4.11 15.75
C ALA A 210 -3.71 3.53 15.36
N GLN A 211 -3.07 2.79 16.26
CA GLN A 211 -1.77 2.12 16.00
C GLN A 211 -1.88 1.06 14.90
N LEU A 212 -2.96 0.28 14.88
CA LEU A 212 -3.18 -0.69 13.82
C LEU A 212 -3.36 0.01 12.46
N VAL A 213 -4.19 1.06 12.39
CA VAL A 213 -4.38 1.86 11.18
C VAL A 213 -3.04 2.46 10.73
N ARG A 214 -2.21 2.97 11.65
CA ARG A 214 -0.87 3.48 11.34
C ARG A 214 0.00 2.43 10.64
N GLY A 215 0.06 1.21 11.18
CA GLY A 215 0.82 0.10 10.58
C GLY A 215 0.27 -0.40 9.25
N LEU A 216 -1.02 -0.18 9.02
CA LEU A 216 -1.72 -0.50 7.78
C LEU A 216 -1.62 0.61 6.71
N LEU A 217 -1.25 1.83 7.11
CA LEU A 217 -1.10 3.01 6.27
C LEU A 217 0.27 3.03 5.57
N ILE A 218 1.34 2.83 6.36
CA ILE A 218 2.73 2.98 5.92
C ILE A 218 3.52 1.72 6.28
N PRO A 219 4.28 1.12 5.33
CA PRO A 219 5.18 0.02 5.64
C PRO A 219 6.25 0.47 6.64
N GLU A 220 6.62 -0.40 7.59
CA GLU A 220 7.48 -0.03 8.72
C GLU A 220 8.82 0.60 8.31
N GLY A 221 9.41 0.14 7.21
CA GLY A 221 10.68 0.67 6.69
C GLY A 221 10.63 2.15 6.24
N TYR A 222 9.43 2.71 6.06
CA TYR A 222 9.24 4.10 5.63
C TYR A 222 8.79 5.02 6.77
N TYR A 223 8.51 4.49 7.98
CA TYR A 223 8.09 5.30 9.12
C TYR A 223 9.20 5.42 10.18
N LYS A 224 9.47 6.65 10.63
CA LYS A 224 10.55 6.93 11.60
C LYS A 224 10.17 6.72 13.06
N GLY A 225 8.87 6.58 13.37
CA GLY A 225 8.36 6.48 14.74
C GLY A 225 8.36 5.06 15.34
N GLY A 226 8.99 4.07 14.70
CA GLY A 226 9.06 2.69 15.17
C GLY A 226 7.91 1.80 14.67
N SER A 227 7.83 0.58 15.23
CA SER A 227 6.81 -0.42 14.85
C SER A 227 5.42 -0.03 15.36
N ALA A 228 4.38 -0.34 14.57
CA ALA A 228 2.96 -0.20 14.97
C ALA A 228 2.49 -1.42 15.74
N PHE A 229 3.19 -2.52 15.54
CA PHE A 229 2.78 -3.82 15.98
C PHE A 229 3.55 -4.12 17.28
N PRO A 230 2.88 -4.71 18.27
CA PRO A 230 3.54 -5.05 19.52
C PRO A 230 4.69 -6.06 19.24
N GLU A 231 5.82 -5.87 19.93
CA GLU A 231 6.99 -6.76 19.80
C GLU A 231 6.69 -8.20 20.27
N GLU A 232 5.74 -8.37 21.20
CA GLU A 232 5.30 -9.67 21.70
C GLU A 232 3.78 -9.81 21.58
N VAL A 233 3.33 -10.78 20.78
CA VAL A 233 1.96 -11.29 20.86
C VAL A 233 2.01 -12.51 21.78
N ASN A 234 1.73 -12.32 23.07
CA ASN A 234 1.47 -13.45 23.97
C ASN A 234 0.11 -14.07 23.59
N LEU A 235 0.12 -14.88 22.53
CA LEU A 235 -0.98 -15.80 22.26
C LEU A 235 -0.95 -16.84 23.37
N ALA A 236 -1.85 -16.72 24.34
CA ALA A 236 -2.13 -17.79 25.27
C ALA A 236 -2.68 -18.97 24.45
N ILE A 237 -1.79 -19.84 24.01
CA ILE A 237 -2.16 -21.14 23.45
C ILE A 237 -2.51 -21.99 24.67
N ASP A 238 -3.78 -21.96 25.08
CA ASP A 238 -4.30 -22.93 26.03
C ASP A 238 -4.26 -24.31 25.35
N PRO A 239 -3.67 -25.35 25.98
CA PRO A 239 -3.42 -26.65 25.39
C PRO A 239 -4.68 -27.49 25.13
#